data_AF-A0A954S693-F1
#
_entry.id   AF-A0A954S693-F1
#
_cell.length_a   1.000
_cell.length_b   1.000
_cell.length_c   1.000
_cell.angle_alpha   90.00
_cell.angle_beta   90.00
_cell.angle_gamma   90.00
#
_symmetry.space_group_name_H-M   'P 1'
#
loop_
_entity.id
_entity.type
_entity.pdbx_description
1 polymer ?
#
loop_
_entity_poly.entity_id
_entity_poly.type
_entity_poly.pdbx_seq_one_letter_code
_entity_poly.pdbx_strand_id
1 'polypeptide(L)'
;MGLLSLLFGEREPEKVELLADHIWLTADAKLAGIRRQVVDRGKSESAAIMLVAQFSEVLKQLKSIQNEHDGHTPILAVLASNVTEDLGGRLTLEESAVIDIIVAERHPLRDFDDELVKLVNQLPCRSRLVHHLSLDDATIKLFAGPHIHDLLSRTGMKADEVIESPLVSRQIKKAQQRIAQRQTNDEEAVSAREWMEKNLQFSCRSK
;
A
#
# COMPACT_ATOMS: atom_id res chain seq x y z
N MET A 1 16.95 39.56 -3.28
CA MET A 1 16.10 38.36 -3.24
C MET A 1 15.11 38.48 -4.38
N GLY A 2 15.22 37.60 -5.38
CA GLY A 2 14.89 37.87 -6.77
C GLY A 2 13.41 37.95 -7.13
N LEU A 3 13.12 38.81 -8.11
CA LEU A 3 11.82 39.03 -8.78
C LEU A 3 11.29 37.80 -9.54
N LEU A 4 11.97 36.65 -9.47
CA LEU A 4 11.70 35.44 -10.26
C LEU A 4 10.84 34.39 -9.53
N SER A 5 10.63 34.51 -8.20
CA SER A 5 9.77 33.59 -7.44
C SER A 5 8.26 33.81 -7.67
N LEU A 6 7.87 34.88 -8.36
CA LEU A 6 6.48 35.22 -8.63
C LEU A 6 5.91 34.53 -9.89
N LEU A 7 6.78 33.94 -10.72
CA LEU A 7 6.38 33.25 -11.97
C LEU A 7 6.45 31.73 -11.86
N PHE A 8 7.16 31.20 -10.88
CA PHE A 8 7.18 29.78 -10.54
C PHE A 8 6.65 29.67 -9.13
N GLY A 9 5.36 29.36 -9.00
CA GLY A 9 4.82 28.97 -7.70
C GLY A 9 5.74 27.91 -7.12
N GLU A 10 6.44 28.26 -6.04
CA GLU A 10 7.21 27.31 -5.27
C GLU A 10 6.20 26.28 -4.78
N ARG A 11 6.12 25.14 -5.48
CA ARG A 11 5.35 24.00 -4.99
C ARG A 11 6.00 23.65 -3.67
N GLU A 12 5.26 23.83 -2.57
CA GLU A 12 5.68 23.31 -1.28
C GLU A 12 6.11 21.86 -1.48
N PRO A 13 7.25 21.43 -0.91
CA PRO A 13 7.70 20.06 -1.03
C PRO A 13 6.57 19.13 -0.54
N GLU A 14 6.19 18.14 -1.35
CA GLU A 14 5.10 17.23 -1.03
C GLU A 14 5.35 16.61 0.35
N LYS A 15 4.39 16.75 1.27
CA LYS A 15 4.48 16.18 2.63
C LYS A 15 4.52 14.65 2.60
N VAL A 16 4.10 14.05 1.49
CA VAL A 16 4.01 12.61 1.29
C VAL A 16 5.00 12.18 0.20
N GLU A 17 6.02 11.43 0.59
CA GLU A 17 6.94 10.78 -0.33
C GLU A 17 6.37 9.40 -0.71
N LEU A 18 6.00 9.22 -1.98
CA LEU A 18 5.56 7.92 -2.52
C LEU A 18 6.76 7.09 -2.98
N LEU A 19 7.06 6.02 -2.24
CA LEU A 19 8.15 5.10 -2.55
C LEU A 19 7.72 4.08 -3.62
N ALA A 20 8.71 3.42 -4.25
CA ALA A 20 8.46 2.33 -5.19
C ALA A 20 7.75 1.15 -4.49
N ASP A 21 6.81 0.51 -5.18
CA ASP A 21 6.12 -0.66 -4.62
C ASP A 21 7.10 -1.81 -4.38
N HIS A 22 7.01 -2.43 -3.21
CA HIS A 22 7.70 -3.67 -2.88
C HIS A 22 6.82 -4.85 -3.30
N ILE A 23 7.21 -5.53 -4.37
CA ILE A 23 6.45 -6.66 -4.90
C ILE A 23 7.14 -7.96 -4.48
N TRP A 24 6.36 -8.96 -4.09
CA TRP A 24 6.82 -10.23 -3.55
C TRP A 24 6.24 -11.39 -4.35
N LEU A 25 6.99 -12.49 -4.41
CA LEU A 25 6.55 -13.67 -5.15
C LEU A 25 5.35 -14.36 -4.46
N THR A 26 5.37 -14.41 -3.12
CA THR A 26 4.33 -15.08 -2.32
C THR A 26 3.78 -14.18 -1.21
N ALA A 27 2.58 -14.49 -0.73
CA ALA A 27 1.98 -13.79 0.41
C ALA A 27 2.84 -13.90 1.68
N ASP A 28 3.44 -15.06 1.94
CA ASP A 28 4.32 -15.27 3.10
C ASP A 28 5.58 -14.42 3.02
N ALA A 29 6.20 -14.34 1.83
CA ALA A 29 7.34 -13.48 1.60
C ALA A 29 6.99 -11.99 1.78
N LYS A 30 5.80 -11.57 1.33
CA LYS A 30 5.28 -10.22 1.59
C LYS A 30 5.21 -9.92 3.09
N LEU A 31 4.60 -10.81 3.87
CA LEU A 31 4.48 -10.62 5.33
C LEU A 31 5.86 -10.61 6.01
N ALA A 32 6.76 -11.51 5.65
CA ALA A 32 8.14 -11.50 6.15
C ALA A 32 8.87 -10.19 5.77
N GLY A 33 8.65 -9.69 4.56
CA GLY A 33 9.16 -8.42 4.08
C GLY A 33 8.65 -7.21 4.85
N ILE A 34 7.34 -7.16 5.16
CA ILE A 34 6.74 -6.12 6.01
C ILE A 34 7.40 -6.13 7.39
N ARG A 35 7.58 -7.31 8.00
CA ARG A 35 8.24 -7.46 9.31
C ARG A 35 9.67 -6.94 9.29
N ARG A 36 10.43 -7.29 8.25
CA ARG A 36 11.80 -6.79 8.06
C ARG A 36 11.81 -5.27 7.95
N GLN A 37 10.93 -4.70 7.13
CA GLN A 37 10.85 -3.25 6.98
C GLN A 37 10.45 -2.55 8.27
N VAL A 38 9.52 -3.11 9.05
CA VAL A 38 9.16 -2.60 10.38
C VAL A 38 10.39 -2.54 11.30
N VAL A 39 11.18 -3.60 11.36
CA VAL A 39 12.40 -3.65 12.17
C VAL A 39 13.44 -2.64 11.68
N ASP A 40 13.61 -2.51 10.37
CA ASP A 40 14.57 -1.57 9.76
C ASP A 40 14.15 -0.11 10.00
N ARG A 41 12.85 0.20 9.88
CA ARG A 41 12.31 1.53 10.16
C ARG A 41 12.36 1.88 11.64
N GLY A 42 12.19 0.90 12.52
CA GLY A 42 12.33 1.11 13.97
C GLY A 42 13.76 1.42 14.42
N LYS A 43 14.76 1.17 13.57
CA LYS A 43 16.16 1.62 13.77
C LYS A 43 16.44 3.00 13.15
N SER A 44 15.56 3.48 12.27
CA SER A 44 15.68 4.79 11.64
C SER A 44 15.00 5.87 12.48
N GLU A 45 15.18 7.15 12.12
CA GLU A 45 14.60 8.32 12.83
C GLU A 45 13.07 8.46 12.66
N SER A 46 12.35 7.37 12.46
CA SER A 46 10.90 7.37 12.29
C SER A 46 10.22 7.52 13.64
N ALA A 47 9.34 8.51 13.78
CA ALA A 47 8.61 8.75 15.01
C ALA A 47 7.52 7.68 15.27
N ALA A 48 6.96 7.11 14.20
CA ALA A 48 5.98 6.03 14.26
C ALA A 48 5.96 5.25 12.94
N ILE A 49 5.46 4.01 12.99
CA ILE A 49 5.20 3.18 11.82
C ILE A 49 3.71 2.84 11.78
N MET A 50 3.07 3.15 10.66
CA MET A 50 1.66 2.84 10.43
C MET A 50 1.54 1.70 9.42
N LEU A 51 0.89 0.62 9.84
CA LEU A 51 0.57 -0.52 9.01
C LEU A 51 -0.86 -0.37 8.51
N VAL A 52 -1.04 -0.19 7.20
CA VAL A 52 -2.35 0.11 6.62
C VAL A 52 -2.85 -1.08 5.81
N ALA A 53 -4.09 -1.49 6.09
CA ALA A 53 -4.84 -2.45 5.28
C ALA A 53 -6.02 -1.76 4.60
N GLN A 54 -6.37 -2.19 3.39
CA GLN A 54 -7.60 -1.77 2.74
C GLN A 54 -8.80 -2.60 3.23
N PHE A 55 -8.53 -3.84 3.63
CA PHE A 55 -9.55 -4.80 4.05
C PHE A 55 -9.29 -5.36 5.46
N SER A 56 -10.38 -5.71 6.15
CA SER A 56 -10.31 -6.18 7.54
C SER A 56 -9.61 -7.53 7.72
N GLU A 57 -9.58 -8.39 6.70
CA GLU A 57 -8.80 -9.63 6.71
C GLU A 57 -7.30 -9.36 6.84
N VAL A 58 -6.76 -8.46 6.02
CA VAL A 58 -5.33 -8.10 6.06
C VAL A 58 -5.02 -7.31 7.33
N LEU A 59 -5.95 -6.48 7.81
CA LEU A 59 -5.78 -5.80 9.10
C LEU A 59 -5.53 -6.79 10.25
N LYS A 60 -6.21 -7.94 10.29
CA LYS A 60 -5.98 -8.95 11.32
C LYS A 60 -4.53 -9.46 11.29
N GLN A 61 -3.97 -9.65 10.10
CA GLN A 61 -2.57 -10.05 9.93
C GLN A 61 -1.62 -8.95 10.42
N LEU A 62 -1.88 -7.69 10.05
CA LEU A 62 -1.07 -6.54 10.48
C LEU A 62 -1.14 -6.30 11.99
N LYS A 63 -2.29 -6.55 12.62
CA LYS A 63 -2.42 -6.51 14.08
C LYS A 63 -1.55 -7.57 14.76
N SER A 64 -1.41 -8.77 14.19
CA SER A 64 -0.44 -9.75 14.70
C SER A 64 1.00 -9.22 14.59
N ILE A 65 1.36 -8.57 13.47
CA ILE A 65 2.68 -7.92 13.33
C ILE A 65 2.90 -6.86 14.41
N GLN A 66 1.91 -6.01 14.65
CA GLN A 66 1.97 -4.98 15.70
C GLN A 66 2.14 -5.61 17.09
N ASN A 67 1.40 -6.67 17.41
CA ASN A 67 1.45 -7.31 18.72
C ASN A 67 2.76 -8.08 18.97
N GLU A 68 3.39 -8.58 17.92
CA GLU A 68 4.68 -9.26 17.97
C GLU A 68 5.86 -8.27 18.00
N HIS A 69 5.62 -6.97 17.78
CA HIS A 69 6.67 -5.96 17.79
C HIS A 69 7.13 -5.65 19.22
N ASP A 70 8.43 -5.78 19.44
CA ASP A 70 9.12 -5.50 20.70
C ASP A 70 10.02 -4.25 20.63
N GLY A 71 9.99 -3.52 19.52
CA GLY A 71 10.76 -2.30 19.34
C GLY A 71 10.15 -1.09 20.04
N HIS A 72 10.98 -0.06 20.20
CA HIS A 72 10.60 1.19 20.89
C HIS A 72 9.77 2.13 20.00
N THR A 73 9.79 1.93 18.69
CA THR A 73 9.04 2.78 17.75
C THR A 73 7.57 2.36 17.79
N PRO A 74 6.63 3.27 18.07
CA PRO A 74 5.23 2.92 18.13
C PRO A 74 4.73 2.44 16.76
N ILE A 75 4.01 1.31 16.78
CA ILE A 75 3.37 0.74 15.59
C ILE A 75 1.86 0.78 15.75
N LEU A 76 1.18 1.17 14.67
CA LEU A 76 -0.27 1.24 14.64
C LEU A 76 -0.80 0.59 13.36
N ALA A 77 -1.56 -0.50 13.50
CA ALA A 77 -2.24 -1.18 12.41
C ALA A 77 -3.70 -0.70 12.28
N VAL A 78 -4.04 -0.16 11.10
CA VAL A 78 -5.32 0.53 10.84
C VAL A 78 -5.92 0.15 9.49
N LEU A 79 -7.22 0.39 9.33
CA LEU A 79 -7.84 0.43 8.01
C LEU A 79 -7.52 1.76 7.33
N ALA A 80 -7.36 1.72 6.01
CA ALA A 80 -7.13 2.91 5.19
C ALA A 80 -8.22 3.98 5.40
N SER A 81 -9.48 3.57 5.58
CA SER A 81 -10.62 4.45 5.87
C SER A 81 -10.52 5.20 7.20
N ASN A 82 -9.70 4.72 8.13
CA ASN A 82 -9.66 5.21 9.53
C ASN A 82 -8.32 5.88 9.87
N VAL A 83 -7.45 6.11 8.89
CA VAL A 83 -6.07 6.60 9.11
C VAL A 83 -6.03 7.89 9.92
N THR A 84 -6.88 8.87 9.61
CA THR A 84 -6.88 10.17 10.29
C THR A 84 -7.40 10.10 11.71
N GLU A 85 -8.44 9.29 11.95
CA GLU A 85 -9.06 9.13 13.28
C GLU A 85 -8.12 8.41 14.25
N ASP A 86 -7.50 7.33 13.80
CA ASP A 86 -6.62 6.51 14.63
C ASP A 86 -5.30 7.22 14.96
N LEU A 87 -4.79 8.07 14.05
CA LEU A 87 -3.58 8.87 14.29
C LEU A 87 -3.82 10.01 15.29
N GLY A 88 -4.86 10.81 15.08
CA GLY A 88 -5.14 12.00 15.89
C GLY A 88 -5.47 11.69 17.36
N GLY A 89 -5.96 10.49 17.65
CA GLY A 89 -6.29 10.06 19.02
C GLY A 89 -5.18 9.29 19.75
N ARG A 90 -4.19 8.73 19.04
CA ARG A 90 -3.23 7.76 19.62
C ARG A 90 -1.78 8.21 19.60
N LEU A 91 -1.40 9.10 18.68
CA LEU A 91 -0.01 9.53 18.51
C LEU A 91 0.07 11.06 18.55
N THR A 92 0.91 11.57 19.45
CA THR A 92 1.25 13.00 19.46
C THR A 92 2.39 13.21 18.49
N LEU A 93 2.07 13.63 17.25
CA LEU A 93 3.05 13.82 16.19
C LEU A 93 3.44 15.30 16.07
N GLU A 94 4.74 15.57 16.16
CA GLU A 94 5.28 16.89 15.86
C GLU A 94 5.36 17.11 14.34
N GLU A 95 5.29 18.35 13.87
CA GLU A 95 5.37 18.66 12.43
C GLU A 95 6.72 18.27 11.80
N SER A 96 7.79 18.28 12.58
CA SER A 96 9.14 17.85 12.18
C SER A 96 9.31 16.34 12.13
N ALA A 97 8.38 15.57 12.68
CA ALA A 97 8.46 14.12 12.69
C ALA A 97 8.32 13.53 11.28
N VAL A 98 8.90 12.34 11.10
CA VAL A 98 8.70 11.51 9.92
C VAL A 98 7.99 10.23 10.35
N ILE A 99 6.91 9.88 9.66
CA ILE A 99 6.23 8.59 9.84
C ILE A 99 6.41 7.71 8.59
N ASP A 100 6.53 6.41 8.81
CA ASP A 100 6.47 5.43 7.73
C ASP A 100 5.09 4.81 7.65
N ILE A 101 4.58 4.71 6.43
CA ILE A 101 3.29 4.14 6.13
C ILE A 101 3.51 2.97 5.21
N ILE A 102 3.24 1.77 5.73
CA ILE A 102 3.40 0.51 5.02
C ILE A 102 2.01 -0.02 4.71
N VAL A 103 1.61 0.05 3.45
CA VAL A 103 0.31 -0.43 2.98
C VAL A 103 0.48 -1.88 2.51
N ALA A 104 -0.27 -2.82 3.08
CA ALA A 104 -0.04 -4.26 2.88
C ALA A 104 -0.76 -4.88 1.67
N GLU A 105 -1.49 -4.05 0.92
CA GLU A 105 -2.25 -4.41 -0.26
C GLU A 105 -2.66 -3.16 -1.05
N ARG A 106 -3.17 -3.36 -2.26
CA ARG A 106 -3.86 -2.32 -3.04
C ARG A 106 -5.33 -2.66 -3.17
N HIS A 107 -6.18 -1.64 -3.10
CA HIS A 107 -7.59 -1.83 -3.38
C HIS A 107 -7.80 -2.15 -4.88
N PRO A 108 -8.79 -2.99 -5.25
CA PRO A 108 -9.10 -3.24 -6.67
C PRO A 108 -9.38 -1.98 -7.49
N LEU A 109 -9.95 -0.96 -6.85
CA LEU A 109 -10.15 0.36 -7.42
C LEU A 109 -9.07 1.32 -6.95
N ARG A 110 -8.46 2.03 -7.91
CA ARG A 110 -7.39 2.97 -7.65
C ARG A 110 -7.81 4.16 -6.78
N ASP A 111 -9.08 4.55 -6.85
CA ASP A 111 -9.58 5.75 -6.16
C ASP A 111 -9.39 5.64 -4.63
N PHE A 112 -9.44 4.43 -4.06
CA PHE A 112 -9.17 4.18 -2.64
C PHE A 112 -7.69 4.33 -2.28
N ASP A 113 -6.77 3.98 -3.19
CA ASP A 113 -5.34 4.23 -3.00
C ASP A 113 -5.07 5.75 -3.07
N ASP A 114 -5.70 6.45 -4.03
CA ASP A 114 -5.56 7.90 -4.18
C ASP A 114 -6.21 8.66 -2.99
N GLU A 115 -7.30 8.14 -2.42
CA GLU A 115 -7.92 8.65 -1.18
C GLU A 115 -7.02 8.45 0.03
N LEU A 116 -6.41 7.28 0.20
CA LEU A 116 -5.42 7.05 1.26
C LEU A 116 -4.29 8.09 1.20
N VAL A 117 -3.76 8.39 0.01
CA VAL A 117 -2.72 9.41 -0.14
C VAL A 117 -3.23 10.79 0.28
N LYS A 118 -4.49 11.15 -0.05
CA LYS A 118 -5.09 12.41 0.40
C LYS A 118 -5.21 12.48 1.92
N LEU A 119 -5.67 11.41 2.56
CA LEU A 119 -5.77 11.32 4.02
C LEU A 119 -4.40 11.47 4.68
N VAL A 120 -3.39 10.80 4.15
CA VAL A 120 -2.00 10.90 4.63
C VAL A 120 -1.43 12.30 4.45
N ASN A 121 -1.77 12.99 3.36
CA ASN A 121 -1.32 14.36 3.12
C ASN A 121 -1.93 15.40 4.08
N GLN A 122 -3.03 15.05 4.76
CA GLN A 122 -3.62 15.89 5.81
C GLN A 122 -2.90 15.77 7.15
N LEU A 123 -1.96 14.83 7.29
CA LEU A 123 -1.21 14.67 8.53
C LEU A 123 -0.27 15.86 8.77
N PRO A 124 -0.04 16.22 10.04
CA PRO A 124 0.81 17.38 10.38
C PRO A 124 2.29 17.14 10.07
N CYS A 125 2.71 15.88 9.93
CA CYS A 125 4.09 15.43 9.80
C CYS A 125 4.42 14.92 8.39
N ARG A 126 5.72 14.77 8.09
CA ARG A 126 6.16 14.17 6.82
C ARG A 126 5.90 12.67 6.83
N SER A 127 5.45 12.15 5.70
CA SER A 127 5.08 10.74 5.56
C SER A 127 5.80 10.08 4.40
N ARG A 128 6.39 8.90 4.62
CA ARG A 128 6.88 8.03 3.55
C ARG A 128 5.91 6.89 3.38
N LEU A 129 5.37 6.71 2.17
CA LEU A 129 4.35 5.70 1.90
C LEU A 129 4.87 4.68 0.91
N VAL A 130 4.77 3.40 1.26
CA VAL A 130 5.17 2.26 0.43
C VAL A 130 4.07 1.22 0.42
N HIS A 131 3.83 0.59 -0.74
CA HIS A 131 2.95 -0.56 -0.83
C HIS A 131 3.76 -1.85 -0.88
N HIS A 132 3.32 -2.84 -0.12
CA HIS A 132 3.77 -4.22 -0.18
C HIS A 132 2.70 -5.05 -0.91
N LEU A 133 3.08 -5.66 -2.01
CA LEU A 133 2.18 -6.42 -2.89
C LEU A 133 2.72 -7.81 -3.12
N SER A 134 1.84 -8.78 -3.34
CA SER A 134 2.20 -10.15 -3.68
C SER A 134 1.60 -10.55 -5.01
N LEU A 135 2.31 -11.38 -5.78
CA LEU A 135 1.70 -12.07 -6.93
C LEU A 135 0.55 -13.00 -6.51
N ASP A 136 0.49 -13.35 -5.22
CA ASP A 136 -0.62 -14.09 -4.66
C ASP A 136 -1.87 -13.27 -4.37
N ASP A 137 -1.77 -11.94 -4.32
CA ASP A 137 -2.89 -11.07 -3.99
C ASP A 137 -3.98 -11.19 -5.06
N ALA A 138 -5.25 -11.23 -4.63
CA ALA A 138 -6.37 -11.45 -5.54
C ALA A 138 -6.43 -10.36 -6.64
N THR A 139 -6.22 -9.10 -6.25
CA THR A 139 -6.13 -7.97 -7.18
C THR A 139 -5.04 -8.19 -8.21
N ILE A 140 -3.89 -8.75 -7.84
CA ILE A 140 -2.77 -8.98 -8.76
C ILE A 140 -3.04 -10.21 -9.63
N LYS A 141 -3.49 -11.33 -9.06
CA LYS A 141 -3.78 -12.60 -9.77
C LYS A 141 -4.74 -12.42 -10.93
N LEU A 142 -5.77 -11.59 -10.77
CA LEU A 142 -6.76 -11.33 -11.83
C LEU A 142 -6.13 -10.74 -13.11
N PHE A 143 -4.97 -10.07 -13.00
CA PHE A 143 -4.29 -9.43 -14.14
C PHE A 143 -2.92 -9.98 -14.46
N ALA A 144 -2.22 -10.54 -13.48
CA ALA A 144 -0.88 -11.07 -13.65
C ALA A 144 -0.86 -12.13 -14.75
N GLY A 145 -1.97 -12.86 -14.95
CA GLY A 145 -2.06 -13.93 -15.92
C GLY A 145 -0.87 -14.89 -15.82
N PRO A 146 -0.63 -15.72 -16.84
CA PRO A 146 0.61 -16.49 -16.93
C PRO A 146 1.84 -15.60 -17.14
N HIS A 147 1.66 -14.42 -17.75
CA HIS A 147 2.78 -13.66 -18.30
C HIS A 147 3.59 -12.87 -17.27
N ILE A 148 2.96 -12.26 -16.25
CA ILE A 148 3.71 -11.58 -15.18
C ILE A 148 4.42 -12.61 -14.30
N HIS A 149 3.76 -13.74 -14.02
CA HIS A 149 4.40 -14.85 -13.31
C HIS A 149 5.60 -15.40 -14.08
N ASP A 150 5.47 -15.61 -15.40
CA ASP A 150 6.58 -16.03 -16.26
C ASP A 150 7.70 -14.99 -16.36
N LEU A 151 7.35 -13.70 -16.43
CA LEU A 151 8.33 -12.61 -16.47
C LEU A 151 9.16 -12.57 -15.18
N LEU A 152 8.51 -12.74 -14.02
CA LEU A 152 9.14 -12.65 -12.70
C LEU A 152 9.79 -13.96 -12.24
N SER A 153 9.38 -15.10 -12.77
CA SER A 153 10.05 -16.40 -12.52
C SER A 153 11.32 -16.58 -13.37
N ARG A 154 11.39 -15.96 -14.56
CA ARG A 154 12.56 -16.03 -15.45
C ARG A 154 13.74 -15.16 -15.02
N THR A 155 13.56 -14.24 -14.09
CA THR A 155 14.61 -13.36 -13.56
C THR A 155 15.53 -14.06 -12.55
N GLY A 156 15.31 -15.35 -12.23
CA GLY A 156 16.14 -16.10 -11.28
C GLY A 156 15.96 -15.66 -9.83
N MET A 157 14.83 -15.00 -9.54
CA MET A 157 14.55 -14.37 -8.26
C MET A 157 14.20 -15.39 -7.18
N LYS A 158 14.71 -15.14 -5.98
CA LYS A 158 14.36 -15.95 -4.81
C LYS A 158 13.03 -15.48 -4.24
N ALA A 159 12.31 -16.38 -3.57
CA ALA A 159 11.02 -16.08 -2.98
C ALA A 159 11.08 -14.95 -1.93
N ASP A 160 12.24 -14.74 -1.30
CA ASP A 160 12.51 -13.77 -0.23
C ASP A 160 13.09 -12.43 -0.71
N GLU A 161 13.18 -12.21 -2.02
CA GLU A 161 13.72 -10.99 -2.62
C GLU A 161 12.60 -10.04 -3.06
N VAL A 162 12.79 -8.75 -2.76
CA VAL A 162 11.85 -7.69 -3.15
C VAL A 162 12.03 -7.31 -4.61
N ILE A 163 10.93 -7.13 -5.33
CA ILE A 163 10.92 -6.66 -6.71
C ILE A 163 10.47 -5.20 -6.73
N GLU A 164 11.41 -4.29 -6.99
CA GLU A 164 11.12 -2.89 -7.27
C GLU A 164 11.19 -2.66 -8.79
N SER A 165 10.03 -2.59 -9.45
CA SER A 165 9.98 -2.41 -10.90
C SER A 165 8.90 -1.40 -11.32
N PRO A 166 9.29 -0.24 -11.87
CA PRO A 166 8.35 0.73 -12.41
C PRO A 166 7.44 0.14 -13.50
N LEU A 167 7.92 -0.87 -14.24
CA LEU A 167 7.11 -1.56 -15.24
C LEU A 167 5.97 -2.33 -14.58
N VAL A 168 6.24 -3.06 -13.50
CA VAL A 168 5.21 -3.84 -12.80
C VAL A 168 4.18 -2.91 -12.14
N SER A 169 4.62 -1.84 -11.45
CA SER A 169 3.70 -0.84 -10.89
C SER A 169 2.81 -0.20 -11.96
N ARG A 170 3.33 0.08 -13.17
CA ARG A 170 2.51 0.57 -14.30
C ARG A 170 1.48 -0.45 -14.76
N GLN A 171 1.81 -1.74 -14.79
CA GLN A 171 0.85 -2.78 -15.16
C GLN A 171 -0.26 -2.93 -14.10
N ILE A 172 0.10 -2.82 -12.81
CA ILE A 172 -0.86 -2.83 -11.70
C ILE A 172 -1.86 -1.67 -11.82
N LYS A 173 -1.38 -0.46 -12.15
CA LYS A 173 -2.27 0.69 -12.37
C LYS A 173 -3.22 0.48 -13.55
N LYS A 174 -2.74 -0.08 -14.67
CA LYS A 174 -3.59 -0.43 -15.82
C LYS A 174 -4.61 -1.51 -15.49
N ALA A 175 -4.25 -2.45 -14.63
CA ALA A 175 -5.12 -3.48 -14.11
C ALA A 175 -6.29 -2.89 -13.31
N GLN A 176 -6.01 -2.03 -12.32
CA GLN A 176 -7.04 -1.32 -11.55
C GLN A 176 -7.99 -0.51 -12.45
N GLN A 177 -7.47 0.13 -13.50
CA GLN A 177 -8.32 0.83 -14.49
C GLN A 177 -9.29 -0.10 -15.23
N ARG A 178 -8.88 -1.33 -15.53
CA ARG A 178 -9.75 -2.35 -16.14
C ARG A 178 -10.77 -2.92 -15.15
N ILE A 179 -10.43 -3.00 -13.87
CA ILE A 179 -11.38 -3.36 -12.79
C ILE A 179 -12.49 -2.32 -12.74
N ALA A 180 -12.11 -1.04 -12.65
CA ALA A 180 -13.08 0.06 -12.54
C ALA A 180 -14.11 0.04 -13.69
N GLN A 181 -13.70 -0.31 -14.90
CA GLN A 181 -14.60 -0.43 -16.06
C GLN A 181 -15.60 -1.60 -15.98
N ARG A 182 -15.37 -2.58 -15.11
CA ARG A 182 -16.21 -3.79 -14.94
C ARG A 182 -16.96 -3.81 -13.63
N GLN A 183 -16.77 -2.79 -12.79
CA GLN A 183 -17.50 -2.64 -11.55
C GLN A 183 -18.98 -2.41 -11.88
N THR A 184 -19.85 -3.22 -11.28
CA THR A 184 -21.31 -3.09 -11.43
C THR A 184 -22.01 -2.79 -10.13
N ASN A 185 -21.40 -3.18 -8.99
CA ASN A 185 -21.94 -2.98 -7.65
C ASN A 185 -20.93 -2.24 -6.77
N ASP A 186 -21.37 -1.85 -5.58
CA ASP A 186 -20.55 -1.18 -4.55
C ASP A 186 -20.87 -1.75 -3.16
N GLU A 187 -20.75 -3.07 -3.05
CA GLU A 187 -20.94 -3.82 -1.80
C GLU A 187 -19.64 -3.89 -1.00
N GLU A 188 -19.76 -3.71 0.31
CA GLU A 188 -18.65 -3.88 1.25
C GLU A 188 -18.16 -5.35 1.31
N ALA A 189 -16.87 -5.52 1.61
CA ALA A 189 -16.22 -6.81 1.67
C ALA A 189 -15.09 -6.83 2.73
N VAL A 190 -14.77 -8.01 3.23
CA VAL A 190 -13.69 -8.20 4.21
C VAL A 190 -12.33 -8.51 3.58
N SER A 191 -12.29 -8.75 2.27
CA SER A 191 -11.07 -8.99 1.49
C SER A 191 -11.22 -8.49 0.04
N ALA A 192 -10.09 -8.25 -0.63
CA ALA A 192 -10.07 -7.89 -2.06
C ALA A 192 -10.73 -8.96 -2.95
N ARG A 193 -10.59 -10.24 -2.59
CA ARG A 193 -11.20 -11.35 -3.32
C ARG A 193 -12.72 -11.28 -3.26
N GLU A 194 -13.26 -11.20 -2.05
CA GLU A 194 -14.71 -11.09 -1.83
C GLU A 194 -15.25 -9.81 -2.49
N TRP A 195 -14.53 -8.70 -2.39
CA TRP A 195 -14.90 -7.45 -3.05
C TRP A 195 -15.06 -7.66 -4.56
N MET A 196 -14.11 -8.33 -5.20
CA MET A 196 -14.20 -8.61 -6.64
C MET A 196 -15.34 -9.58 -6.99
N GLU A 197 -15.60 -10.58 -6.14
CA GLU A 197 -16.69 -11.55 -6.34
C GLU A 197 -18.07 -10.87 -6.29
N LYS A 198 -18.24 -9.88 -5.39
CA LYS A 198 -19.48 -9.11 -5.26
C LYS A 198 -19.63 -8.00 -6.30
N ASN A 199 -18.53 -7.32 -6.62
CA ASN A 199 -18.59 -6.02 -7.31
C ASN A 199 -18.24 -6.07 -8.80
N LEU A 200 -17.65 -7.17 -9.30
CA LEU A 200 -17.29 -7.30 -10.70
C LEU A 200 -18.25 -8.19 -11.47
N GLN A 201 -18.62 -7.72 -12.66
CA GLN A 201 -19.28 -8.57 -13.63
C GLN A 201 -18.27 -9.51 -14.29
N PHE A 202 -18.29 -10.79 -13.93
CA PHE A 202 -17.56 -11.81 -14.68
C PHE A 202 -18.36 -12.12 -15.95
N SER A 203 -17.93 -11.61 -17.11
CA SER A 203 -18.44 -12.16 -18.37
C SER A 203 -17.96 -13.60 -18.44
N CYS A 204 -18.86 -14.56 -18.26
CA CYS A 204 -18.58 -15.96 -18.58
C CYS A 204 -18.24 -16.03 -20.07
N ARG A 205 -16.94 -15.97 -20.42
CA ARG A 205 -16.50 -16.48 -21.72
C ARG A 205 -16.41 -17.98 -21.57
N SER A 206 -17.56 -18.65 -21.72
CA SER A 206 -17.57 -20.05 -22.11
C SER A 206 -16.71 -20.19 -23.37
N LYS A 207 -15.61 -20.92 -23.25
CA LYS A 207 -14.98 -21.62 -24.37
C LYS A 207 -15.03 -23.09 -24.05
#